data_AF-A0A1I1GQT4-F1
#
_entry.id   AF-A0A1I1GQT4-F1
#
_cell.length_a   1.000
_cell.length_b   1.000
_cell.length_c   1.000
_cell.angle_alpha   90.00
_cell.angle_beta   90.00
_cell.angle_gamma   90.00
#
_symmetry.space_group_name_H-M   'P 1'
#
loop_
_entity.id
_entity.type
_entity.pdbx_description
1 polymer ?
#
loop_
_entity_poly.entity_id
_entity_poly.type
_entity_poly.pdbx_seq_one_letter_code
_entity_poly.pdbx_strand_id
1 'polypeptide(L)'
;MQQDTLAPRYVRQFQCTGSKCPDNCCHSWHVGVDPETWRGYKSNPALIPLMQDKLVDNQDLVTKETTPGYIKLDPATNLCTLQEPSGLCKLQKDFGEAALCKTCDNYPRSFKLLGEDLIGTLTDSCPEAARLLISDPDALELEFGPLQLPNNPLVYTAEAPNHFAERYQLLQTLITLLRYRGISLEMRLFICGLLIQRAQTLLDEGGDVSMQQLTELFVNLTGEGYFNEQAQALGKNNDPALGLVILKVLIKEKRGKSAFNDELQTALQGLEITNKTSLGSQHIKKLQEARKRYLNPLEKKQGHALENLVVNWLLRDLFPIQKQNLNDGWAHIMARYLLLRTLICGVALKQKNLNKKDMARIAYRFGRGVSHSQVLSTLLLELAGRDLDNATVFSKALDL
;
A
#
# COMPACT_ATOMS: atom_id res chain seq x y z
N MET A 1 25.09 -7.62 -5.45
CA MET A 1 25.62 -6.56 -6.34
C MET A 1 25.23 -5.22 -5.75
N GLN A 2 26.11 -4.22 -5.78
CA GLN A 2 25.76 -2.85 -5.40
C GLN A 2 25.46 -2.03 -6.66
N GLN A 3 24.40 -1.23 -6.61
CA GLN A 3 24.02 -0.33 -7.68
C GLN A 3 23.50 0.97 -7.08
N ASP A 4 23.86 2.10 -7.69
CA ASP A 4 23.29 3.38 -7.29
C ASP A 4 21.78 3.38 -7.54
N THR A 5 21.04 3.68 -6.48
CA THR A 5 19.59 3.56 -6.43
C THR A 5 19.02 4.76 -5.69
N LEU A 6 17.98 5.39 -6.24
CA LEU A 6 17.12 6.31 -5.50
C LEU A 6 16.17 5.50 -4.62
N ALA A 7 16.37 5.57 -3.31
CA ALA A 7 15.56 4.82 -2.37
C ALA A 7 15.26 5.63 -1.11
N PRO A 8 14.06 5.50 -0.54
CA PRO A 8 13.78 5.98 0.81
C PRO A 8 14.70 5.35 1.86
N ARG A 9 15.03 6.10 2.91
CA ARG A 9 15.84 5.68 4.05
C ARG A 9 15.42 4.32 4.63
N TYR A 10 14.11 4.06 4.74
CA TYR A 10 13.61 2.80 5.30
C TYR A 10 13.96 1.56 4.45
N VAL A 11 14.18 1.72 3.14
CA VAL A 11 14.65 0.64 2.26
C VAL A 11 16.08 0.26 2.61
N ARG A 12 16.93 1.25 2.92
CA ARG A 12 18.33 1.06 3.31
C ARG A 12 18.47 0.43 4.69
N GLN A 13 17.53 0.73 5.59
CA GLN A 13 17.47 0.15 6.94
C GLN A 13 16.90 -1.28 6.97
N PHE A 14 16.26 -1.73 5.89
CA PHE A 14 15.51 -2.97 5.92
C PHE A 14 16.40 -4.20 6.00
N GLN A 15 16.14 -5.02 7.01
CA GLN A 15 16.69 -6.37 7.15
C GLN A 15 15.57 -7.33 7.51
N CYS A 16 15.49 -8.47 6.82
CA CYS A 16 14.53 -9.51 7.16
C CYS A 16 14.77 -9.98 8.60
N THR A 17 13.72 -10.01 9.42
CA THR A 17 13.82 -10.41 10.84
C THR A 17 13.80 -11.93 11.02
N GLY A 18 13.69 -12.71 9.93
CA GLY A 18 13.70 -14.17 9.94
C GLY A 18 12.66 -14.76 10.90
N SER A 19 13.10 -15.64 11.80
CA SER A 19 12.24 -16.30 12.80
C SER A 19 11.61 -15.36 13.82
N LYS A 20 12.06 -14.11 13.93
CA LYS A 20 11.42 -13.08 14.77
C LYS A 20 10.26 -12.38 14.07
N CYS A 21 10.03 -12.64 12.78
CA CYS A 21 8.93 -12.02 12.04
C CYS A 21 7.59 -12.46 12.66
N PRO A 22 6.68 -11.53 13.02
CA PRO A 22 5.39 -11.87 13.65
C PRO A 22 4.39 -12.48 12.66
N ASP A 23 4.77 -12.56 11.40
CA ASP A 23 4.05 -13.19 10.30
C ASP A 23 5.08 -13.86 9.37
N ASN A 24 4.66 -14.59 8.35
CA ASN A 24 5.57 -15.21 7.39
C ASN A 24 5.26 -14.76 5.97
N CYS A 25 6.26 -14.63 5.08
CA CYS A 25 6.03 -14.15 3.70
C CYS A 25 5.45 -15.23 2.76
N CYS A 26 5.49 -16.49 3.18
CA CYS A 26 5.24 -17.65 2.33
C CYS A 26 3.82 -18.21 2.50
N HIS A 27 2.79 -17.38 2.35
CA HIS A 27 1.40 -17.85 2.36
C HIS A 27 0.47 -16.92 1.58
N SER A 28 -0.66 -17.45 1.09
CA SER A 28 -1.74 -16.67 0.45
C SER A 28 -1.43 -16.03 -0.92
N TRP A 29 -0.31 -16.35 -1.57
CA TRP A 29 -0.02 -15.98 -2.96
C TRP A 29 0.83 -17.04 -3.65
N HIS A 30 0.74 -17.13 -4.98
CA HIS A 30 1.51 -18.08 -5.77
C HIS A 30 2.96 -17.61 -5.92
N VAL A 31 3.91 -18.47 -5.57
CA VAL A 31 5.33 -18.20 -5.73
C VAL A 31 5.78 -18.72 -7.10
N GLY A 32 5.76 -17.84 -8.11
CA GLY A 32 6.29 -18.15 -9.44
C GLY A 32 7.79 -18.39 -9.39
N VAL A 33 8.27 -19.40 -10.13
CA VAL A 33 9.69 -19.75 -10.22
C VAL A 33 10.18 -19.37 -11.61
N ASP A 34 11.26 -18.62 -11.69
CA ASP A 34 11.89 -18.23 -12.96
C ASP A 34 12.51 -19.44 -13.70
N PRO A 35 12.69 -19.38 -15.03
CA PRO A 35 13.11 -20.52 -15.83
C PRO A 35 14.48 -21.11 -15.46
N GLU A 36 15.39 -20.29 -14.96
CA GLU A 36 16.71 -20.73 -14.53
C GLU A 36 16.64 -21.50 -13.21
N THR A 37 16.01 -20.89 -12.20
CA THR A 37 15.83 -21.53 -10.89
C THR A 37 14.99 -22.81 -11.00
N TRP A 38 13.98 -22.82 -11.88
CA TRP A 38 13.15 -23.99 -12.14
C TRP A 38 13.97 -25.19 -12.66
N ARG A 39 14.83 -24.94 -13.65
CA ARG A 39 15.77 -25.96 -14.14
C ARG A 39 16.70 -26.41 -13.02
N GLY A 40 17.25 -25.47 -12.24
CA GLY A 40 18.09 -25.76 -11.08
C GLY A 40 17.42 -26.68 -10.06
N TYR A 41 16.17 -26.41 -9.67
CA TYR A 41 15.43 -27.27 -8.75
C TYR A 41 15.18 -28.69 -9.28
N LYS A 42 15.06 -28.86 -10.60
CA LYS A 42 14.81 -30.16 -11.24
C LYS A 42 16.10 -30.94 -11.59
N SER A 43 17.24 -30.28 -11.73
CA SER A 43 18.49 -30.91 -12.19
C SER A 43 19.62 -30.93 -11.18
N ASN A 44 19.63 -30.06 -10.16
CA ASN A 44 20.69 -30.02 -9.17
C ASN A 44 20.51 -31.17 -8.14
N PRO A 45 21.43 -32.14 -8.06
CA PRO A 45 21.31 -33.29 -7.15
C PRO A 45 21.16 -32.91 -5.68
N ALA A 46 21.68 -31.75 -5.26
CA ALA A 46 21.57 -31.26 -3.89
C ALA A 46 20.17 -30.70 -3.57
N LEU A 47 19.48 -30.12 -4.55
CA LEU A 47 18.16 -29.48 -4.36
C LEU A 47 17.00 -30.43 -4.63
N ILE A 48 17.16 -31.41 -5.53
CA ILE A 48 16.11 -32.38 -5.91
C ILE A 48 15.42 -33.02 -4.70
N PRO A 49 16.14 -33.52 -3.66
CA PRO A 49 15.49 -34.15 -2.51
C PRO A 49 14.51 -33.24 -1.75
N LEU A 50 14.81 -31.94 -1.71
CA LEU A 50 13.94 -30.94 -1.08
C LEU A 50 12.81 -30.49 -1.99
N MET A 51 13.04 -30.36 -3.30
CA MET A 51 12.16 -29.64 -4.21
C MET A 51 11.19 -30.52 -5.01
N GLN A 52 11.51 -31.81 -5.21
CA GLN A 52 10.78 -32.68 -6.16
C GLN A 52 9.26 -32.75 -5.94
N ASP A 53 8.78 -32.68 -4.70
CA ASP A 53 7.35 -32.72 -4.34
C ASP A 53 6.76 -31.32 -4.03
N LYS A 54 7.58 -30.28 -4.15
CA LYS A 54 7.28 -28.87 -3.82
C LYS A 54 7.02 -28.01 -5.05
N LEU A 55 7.02 -28.58 -6.25
CA LEU A 55 6.86 -27.85 -7.50
C LEU A 55 5.56 -28.24 -8.21
N VAL A 56 4.92 -27.26 -8.84
CA VAL A 56 3.72 -27.44 -9.67
C VAL A 56 3.96 -26.77 -11.02
N ASP A 57 3.81 -27.51 -12.13
CA ASP A 57 4.00 -26.96 -13.47
C ASP A 57 2.92 -25.90 -13.80
N ASN A 58 3.31 -24.85 -14.50
CA ASN A 58 2.38 -23.85 -15.03
C ASN A 58 1.74 -24.38 -16.32
N GLN A 59 0.41 -24.46 -16.35
CA GLN A 59 -0.34 -24.94 -17.53
C GLN A 59 -0.77 -23.82 -18.48
N ASP A 60 -0.58 -22.56 -18.10
CA ASP A 60 -0.90 -21.44 -18.96
C ASP A 60 0.16 -21.28 -20.06
N LEU A 61 -0.28 -21.49 -21.31
CA LEU A 61 0.58 -21.44 -22.49
C LEU A 61 1.18 -20.05 -22.74
N VAL A 62 0.57 -18.99 -22.22
CA VAL A 62 1.04 -17.60 -22.38
C VAL A 62 2.15 -17.27 -21.39
N THR A 63 2.02 -17.74 -20.14
CA THR A 63 2.93 -17.36 -19.06
C THR A 63 3.99 -18.41 -18.75
N LYS A 64 3.86 -19.65 -19.24
CA LYS A 64 4.79 -20.75 -18.95
C LYS A 64 6.24 -20.50 -19.39
N GLU A 65 6.47 -19.64 -20.38
CA GLU A 65 7.84 -19.35 -20.85
C GLU A 65 8.61 -18.50 -19.85
N THR A 66 7.93 -17.54 -19.21
CA THR A 66 8.52 -16.64 -18.20
C THR A 66 8.36 -17.18 -16.78
N THR A 67 7.35 -18.01 -16.53
CA THR A 67 7.07 -18.69 -15.26
C THR A 67 6.69 -20.14 -15.53
N PRO A 68 7.65 -21.07 -15.66
CA PRO A 68 7.38 -22.49 -15.96
C PRO A 68 6.62 -23.23 -14.88
N GLY A 69 6.59 -22.71 -13.65
CA GLY A 69 5.87 -23.32 -12.56
C GLY A 69 5.95 -22.52 -11.26
N TYR A 70 5.38 -23.11 -10.22
CA TYR A 70 5.16 -22.49 -8.92
C TYR A 70 5.66 -23.39 -7.80
N ILE A 71 6.02 -22.79 -6.67
CA ILE A 71 6.17 -23.54 -5.42
C ILE A 71 4.78 -23.92 -4.90
N LYS A 72 4.61 -25.20 -4.58
CA LYS A 72 3.37 -25.78 -4.08
C LYS A 72 2.99 -25.15 -2.73
N LEU A 73 1.72 -24.78 -2.62
CA LEU A 73 1.10 -24.43 -1.34
C LEU A 73 0.35 -25.64 -0.79
N ASP A 74 0.33 -25.79 0.53
CA ASP A 74 -0.49 -26.76 1.23
C ASP A 74 -1.98 -26.39 1.07
N PRO A 75 -2.84 -27.25 0.50
CA PRO A 75 -4.24 -26.89 0.22
C PRO A 75 -5.10 -26.64 1.47
N ALA A 76 -4.73 -27.21 2.62
CA ALA A 76 -5.50 -27.07 3.85
C ALA A 76 -5.19 -25.74 4.57
N THR A 77 -3.95 -25.29 4.48
CA THR A 77 -3.42 -24.14 5.23
C THR A 77 -3.08 -22.93 4.36
N ASN A 78 -2.93 -23.11 3.04
CA ASN A 78 -2.39 -22.14 2.09
C ASN A 78 -0.97 -21.64 2.42
N LEU A 79 -0.22 -22.40 3.21
CA LEU A 79 1.19 -22.13 3.52
C LEU A 79 2.08 -22.75 2.44
N CYS A 80 3.22 -22.13 2.17
CA CYS A 80 4.24 -22.70 1.30
C CYS A 80 4.79 -24.00 1.88
N THR A 81 4.91 -25.01 1.02
CA THR A 81 5.40 -26.35 1.42
C THR A 81 6.88 -26.39 1.82
N LEU A 82 7.62 -25.29 1.65
CA LEU A 82 9.00 -25.11 2.16
C LEU A 82 9.06 -24.47 3.54
N GLN A 83 7.94 -24.06 4.13
CA GLN A 83 7.91 -23.47 5.45
C GLN A 83 8.06 -24.54 6.55
N GLU A 84 9.01 -24.33 7.46
CA GLU A 84 9.15 -25.12 8.68
C GLU A 84 8.18 -24.62 9.77
N PRO A 85 7.84 -25.44 10.79
CA PRO A 85 7.04 -24.99 11.94
C PRO A 85 7.61 -23.78 12.70
N SER A 86 8.91 -23.52 12.57
CA SER A 86 9.59 -22.33 13.10
C SER A 86 9.27 -21.03 12.33
N GLY A 87 8.55 -21.11 11.20
CA GLY A 87 8.26 -20.01 10.30
C GLY A 87 9.35 -19.73 9.25
N LEU A 88 10.50 -20.40 9.33
CA LEU A 88 11.61 -20.23 8.39
C LEU A 88 11.39 -21.03 7.09
N CYS A 89 11.98 -20.56 6.00
CA CYS A 89 12.03 -21.28 4.74
C CYS A 89 13.16 -22.32 4.79
N LYS A 90 12.82 -23.60 4.64
CA LYS A 90 13.79 -24.71 4.65
C LYS A 90 14.84 -24.56 3.55
N LEU A 91 14.45 -24.10 2.36
CA LEU A 91 15.36 -23.87 1.24
C LEU A 91 16.40 -22.80 1.58
N GLN A 92 15.97 -21.66 2.11
CA GLN A 92 16.89 -20.58 2.50
C GLN A 92 17.80 -21.00 3.65
N LYS A 93 17.28 -21.73 4.64
CA LYS A 93 18.04 -22.22 5.79
C LYS A 93 19.13 -23.21 5.39
N ASP A 94 18.81 -24.16 4.51
CA ASP A 94 19.70 -25.27 4.16
C ASP A 94 20.67 -24.89 3.01
N PHE A 95 20.27 -23.99 2.10
CA PHE A 95 21.02 -23.65 0.87
C PHE A 95 21.34 -22.16 0.69
N GLY A 96 20.87 -21.29 1.59
CA GLY A 96 21.12 -19.85 1.54
C GLY A 96 20.22 -19.07 0.57
N GLU A 97 20.40 -17.76 0.53
CA GLU A 97 19.60 -16.84 -0.31
C GLU A 97 19.81 -17.07 -1.81
N ALA A 98 21.00 -17.54 -2.22
CA ALA A 98 21.32 -17.83 -3.61
C ALA A 98 20.49 -18.97 -4.22
N ALA A 99 19.88 -19.82 -3.39
CA ALA A 99 19.01 -20.89 -3.85
C ALA A 99 17.55 -20.43 -4.08
N LEU A 100 17.20 -19.19 -3.72
CA LEU A 100 15.85 -18.67 -3.87
C LEU A 100 15.56 -18.29 -5.32
N CYS A 101 14.33 -18.57 -5.76
CA CYS A 101 13.82 -18.00 -7.01
C CYS A 101 13.68 -16.48 -6.91
N LYS A 102 13.63 -15.82 -8.06
CA LYS A 102 13.48 -14.36 -8.17
C LYS A 102 12.36 -13.81 -7.29
N THR A 103 11.21 -14.49 -7.27
CA THR A 103 10.05 -14.11 -6.45
C THR A 103 10.36 -14.03 -4.95
N CYS A 104 11.04 -15.03 -4.40
CA CYS A 104 11.38 -15.10 -2.97
C CYS A 104 12.56 -14.19 -2.60
N ASP A 105 13.57 -14.09 -3.48
CA ASP A 105 14.78 -13.28 -3.26
C ASP A 105 14.45 -11.78 -3.26
N ASN A 106 13.46 -11.37 -4.05
CA ASN A 106 13.08 -9.96 -4.13
C ASN A 106 12.11 -9.54 -3.03
N TYR A 107 11.13 -10.37 -2.62
CA TYR A 107 10.15 -9.94 -1.62
C TYR A 107 10.81 -9.47 -0.30
N PRO A 108 10.46 -8.30 0.27
CA PRO A 108 9.40 -7.37 -0.12
C PRO A 108 9.87 -6.19 -1.00
N ARG A 109 11.08 -6.26 -1.53
CA ARG A 109 11.71 -5.23 -2.37
C ARG A 109 11.07 -5.18 -3.75
N SER A 110 10.94 -3.96 -4.26
CA SER A 110 10.52 -3.67 -5.61
C SER A 110 11.49 -2.66 -6.20
N PHE A 111 12.07 -3.02 -7.34
CA PHE A 111 12.98 -2.18 -8.10
C PHE A 111 12.33 -1.79 -9.42
N LYS A 112 12.37 -0.50 -9.73
CA LYS A 112 11.84 0.03 -10.98
C LYS A 112 12.89 0.89 -11.66
N LEU A 113 13.11 0.68 -12.94
CA LEU A 113 13.99 1.53 -13.74
C LEU A 113 13.13 2.64 -14.35
N LEU A 114 13.39 3.89 -13.98
CA LEU A 114 12.70 5.06 -14.50
C LEU A 114 13.69 5.95 -15.25
N GLY A 115 13.65 5.91 -16.59
CA GLY A 115 14.73 6.46 -17.39
C GLY A 115 16.01 5.66 -17.11
N GLU A 116 17.03 6.34 -16.59
CA GLU A 116 18.29 5.71 -16.16
C GLU A 116 18.36 5.46 -14.64
N ASP A 117 17.40 6.00 -13.88
CA ASP A 117 17.39 5.93 -12.42
C ASP A 117 16.75 4.62 -11.94
N LEU A 118 17.49 3.87 -11.14
CA LEU A 118 16.93 2.74 -10.39
C LEU A 118 16.22 3.26 -9.14
N ILE A 119 14.94 2.97 -8.99
CA ILE A 119 14.13 3.33 -7.83
C ILE A 119 13.86 2.09 -6.99
N GLY A 120 14.20 2.14 -5.70
CA GLY A 120 13.99 1.07 -4.73
C GLY A 120 12.88 1.38 -3.73
N THR A 121 11.95 0.45 -3.54
CA THR A 121 10.87 0.53 -2.54
C THR A 121 10.63 -0.83 -1.87
N LEU A 122 9.87 -0.86 -0.78
CA LEU A 122 9.36 -2.09 -0.17
C LEU A 122 7.84 -2.07 -0.14
N THR A 123 7.22 -3.25 -0.29
CA THR A 123 5.79 -3.40 -0.06
C THR A 123 5.47 -3.40 1.44
N ASP A 124 4.41 -2.69 1.80
CA ASP A 124 3.88 -2.58 3.15
C ASP A 124 3.23 -3.88 3.65
N SER A 125 3.10 -4.92 2.80
CA SER A 125 2.63 -6.25 3.21
C SER A 125 3.64 -7.05 4.07
N CYS A 126 4.90 -6.58 4.13
CA CYS A 126 5.91 -7.12 5.03
C CYS A 126 5.80 -6.47 6.42
N PRO A 127 5.73 -7.25 7.52
CA PRO A 127 5.63 -6.70 8.86
C PRO A 127 6.77 -5.76 9.23
N GLU A 128 8.00 -6.07 8.80
CA GLU A 128 9.17 -5.25 9.10
C GLU A 128 9.19 -3.95 8.27
N ALA A 129 8.83 -4.02 6.99
CA ALA A 129 8.68 -2.81 6.17
C ALA A 129 7.59 -1.89 6.74
N ALA A 130 6.43 -2.43 7.10
CA ALA A 130 5.36 -1.67 7.76
C ALA A 130 5.82 -1.09 9.11
N ARG A 131 6.58 -1.85 9.91
CA ARG A 131 7.13 -1.36 11.19
C ARG A 131 8.04 -0.16 10.97
N LEU A 132 8.94 -0.22 9.99
CA LEU A 132 9.85 0.88 9.66
C LEU A 132 9.06 2.13 9.22
N LEU A 133 8.11 1.96 8.29
CA LEU A 133 7.23 3.05 7.82
C LEU A 133 6.44 3.72 8.95
N ILE A 134 5.93 2.95 9.91
CA ILE A 134 5.12 3.46 11.03
C ILE A 134 5.99 4.07 12.15
N SER A 135 7.23 3.62 12.30
CA SER A 135 8.04 3.94 13.49
C SER A 135 8.98 5.13 13.30
N ASP A 136 9.48 5.32 12.08
CA ASP A 136 10.51 6.31 11.74
C ASP A 136 9.88 7.53 11.01
N PRO A 137 9.94 8.75 11.59
CA PRO A 137 9.43 9.96 10.94
C PRO A 137 10.13 10.31 9.63
N ASP A 138 11.34 9.80 9.43
CA ASP A 138 12.22 10.11 8.31
C ASP A 138 12.34 8.90 7.36
N ALA A 139 11.50 7.87 7.55
CA ALA A 139 11.46 6.66 6.72
C ALA A 139 11.44 6.97 5.21
N LEU A 140 10.73 8.03 4.81
CA LEU A 140 10.50 8.42 3.42
C LEU A 140 11.44 9.53 2.92
N GLU A 141 12.51 9.83 3.63
CA GLU A 141 13.61 10.65 3.08
C GLU A 141 14.29 9.92 1.93
N LEU A 142 14.29 10.54 0.75
CA LEU A 142 14.85 9.98 -0.46
C LEU A 142 16.36 10.21 -0.50
N GLU A 143 17.12 9.16 -0.76
CA GLU A 143 18.57 9.21 -0.87
C GLU A 143 19.01 8.49 -2.15
N PHE A 144 19.84 9.15 -2.95
CA PHE A 144 20.52 8.53 -4.07
C PHE A 144 21.90 8.02 -3.64
N GLY A 145 22.21 6.77 -3.98
CA GLY A 145 23.50 6.17 -3.67
C GLY A 145 23.46 4.64 -3.64
N PRO A 146 24.58 3.98 -3.30
CA PRO A 146 24.73 2.55 -3.49
C PRO A 146 23.75 1.78 -2.60
N LEU A 147 23.05 0.83 -3.20
CA LEU A 147 22.15 -0.10 -2.52
C LEU A 147 22.55 -1.53 -2.85
N GLN A 148 22.61 -2.39 -1.84
CA GLN A 148 22.79 -3.81 -2.05
C GLN A 148 21.49 -4.40 -2.61
N LEU A 149 21.57 -4.89 -3.84
CA LEU A 149 20.47 -5.59 -4.49
C LEU A 149 20.47 -7.09 -4.10
N PRO A 150 19.30 -7.76 -4.22
CA PRO A 150 19.20 -9.22 -4.17
C PRO A 150 20.14 -9.90 -5.17
N ASN A 151 20.33 -11.21 -5.02
CA ASN A 151 21.21 -11.97 -5.92
C ASN A 151 20.64 -12.01 -7.34
N ASN A 152 19.32 -12.14 -7.45
CA ASN A 152 18.59 -12.18 -8.72
C ASN A 152 17.57 -11.03 -8.77
N PRO A 153 18.00 -9.76 -8.94
CA PRO A 153 17.11 -8.63 -8.85
C PRO A 153 16.03 -8.67 -9.95
N LEU A 154 14.78 -8.44 -9.54
CA LEU A 154 13.66 -8.18 -10.44
C LEU A 154 13.51 -6.67 -10.60
N VAL A 155 13.93 -6.16 -11.76
CA VAL A 155 13.80 -4.75 -12.11
C VAL A 155 12.71 -4.62 -13.17
N TYR A 156 11.70 -3.80 -12.86
CA TYR A 156 10.64 -3.47 -13.81
C TYR A 156 10.97 -2.15 -14.52
N THR A 157 11.11 -2.18 -15.83
CA THR A 157 11.27 -0.95 -16.61
C THR A 157 9.94 -0.22 -16.66
N ALA A 158 9.94 1.01 -16.15
CA ALA A 158 8.82 1.93 -16.26
C ALA A 158 8.93 2.66 -17.60
N GLU A 159 7.86 2.62 -18.41
CA GLU A 159 7.83 3.34 -19.68
C GLU A 159 7.86 4.85 -19.43
N ALA A 160 8.58 5.62 -20.25
CA ALA A 160 8.51 7.07 -20.19
C ALA A 160 7.16 7.51 -20.80
N PRO A 161 6.19 7.99 -20.01
CA PRO A 161 4.90 8.42 -20.54
C PRO A 161 5.03 9.76 -21.27
N ASN A 162 4.00 10.12 -22.03
CA ASN A 162 3.79 11.51 -22.43
C ASN A 162 3.77 12.41 -21.18
N HIS A 163 4.34 13.61 -21.31
CA HIS A 163 4.46 14.58 -20.22
C HIS A 163 5.23 14.04 -19.00
N PHE A 164 6.33 13.31 -19.26
CA PHE A 164 7.13 12.69 -18.20
C PHE A 164 7.63 13.73 -17.18
N ALA A 165 8.16 14.86 -17.63
CA ALA A 165 8.71 15.89 -16.75
C ALA A 165 7.62 16.50 -15.84
N GLU A 166 6.46 16.80 -16.40
CA GLU A 166 5.31 17.34 -15.69
C GLU A 166 4.77 16.33 -14.66
N ARG A 167 4.68 15.05 -15.03
CA ARG A 167 4.25 13.98 -14.12
C ARG A 167 5.26 13.72 -13.00
N TYR A 168 6.55 13.84 -13.29
CA TYR A 168 7.61 13.74 -12.28
C TYR A 168 7.57 14.92 -11.31
N GLN A 169 7.40 16.14 -11.80
CA GLN A 169 7.21 17.34 -10.98
C GLN A 169 5.95 17.23 -10.11
N LEU A 170 4.87 16.68 -10.66
CA LEU A 170 3.65 16.41 -9.90
C LEU A 170 3.90 15.40 -8.78
N LEU A 171 4.64 14.30 -9.02
CA LEU A 171 5.04 13.36 -7.96
C LEU A 171 5.79 14.07 -6.83
N GLN A 172 6.81 14.85 -7.16
CA GLN A 172 7.60 15.59 -6.17
C GLN A 172 6.70 16.52 -5.33
N THR A 173 5.77 17.23 -5.97
CA THR A 173 4.84 18.14 -5.30
C THR A 173 3.85 17.41 -4.41
N LEU A 174 3.31 16.27 -4.86
CA LEU A 174 2.43 15.43 -4.05
C LEU A 174 3.13 14.95 -2.78
N ILE A 175 4.40 14.53 -2.89
CA ILE A 175 5.21 14.14 -1.72
C ILE A 175 5.42 15.34 -0.79
N THR A 176 5.78 16.51 -1.32
CA THR A 176 5.95 17.74 -0.54
C THR A 176 4.69 18.12 0.24
N LEU A 177 3.54 18.15 -0.43
CA LEU A 177 2.25 18.45 0.19
C LEU A 177 1.86 17.40 1.24
N LEU A 178 2.03 16.11 0.93
CA LEU A 178 1.76 15.01 1.87
C LEU A 178 2.69 15.04 3.08
N ARG A 179 3.89 15.60 2.98
CA ARG A 179 4.84 15.75 4.10
C ARG A 179 4.71 17.07 4.85
N TYR A 180 3.78 17.96 4.45
CA TYR A 180 3.53 19.23 5.14
C TYR A 180 2.77 19.06 6.47
N ARG A 181 3.45 18.59 7.51
CA ARG A 181 2.86 18.21 8.81
C ARG A 181 2.27 19.37 9.64
N GLY A 182 2.24 20.60 9.10
CA GLY A 182 1.58 21.76 9.72
C GLY A 182 0.05 21.70 9.70
N ILE A 183 -0.54 20.82 8.88
CA ILE A 183 -1.99 20.60 8.77
C ILE A 183 -2.31 19.09 8.82
N SER A 184 -3.58 18.72 8.97
CA SER A 184 -3.97 17.31 9.09
C SER A 184 -3.64 16.51 7.83
N LEU A 185 -3.41 15.20 7.98
CA LEU A 185 -3.19 14.30 6.82
C LEU A 185 -4.39 14.34 5.87
N GLU A 186 -5.60 14.44 6.41
CA GLU A 186 -6.82 14.59 5.64
C GLU A 186 -6.79 15.85 4.77
N MET A 187 -6.42 16.99 5.33
CA MET A 187 -6.34 18.24 4.56
C MET A 187 -5.30 18.12 3.44
N ARG A 188 -4.14 17.50 3.72
CA ARG A 188 -3.12 17.26 2.70
C ARG A 188 -3.61 16.36 1.57
N LEU A 189 -4.28 15.26 1.91
CA LEU A 189 -4.91 14.38 0.93
C LEU A 189 -5.96 15.11 0.09
N PHE A 190 -6.76 15.98 0.71
CA PHE A 190 -7.72 16.81 -0.01
C PHE A 190 -7.04 17.76 -1.01
N ILE A 191 -6.00 18.48 -0.57
CA ILE A 191 -5.23 19.40 -1.41
C ILE A 191 -4.56 18.65 -2.57
N CYS A 192 -3.97 17.48 -2.31
CA CYS A 192 -3.42 16.61 -3.36
C CYS A 192 -4.48 16.20 -4.39
N GLY A 193 -5.69 15.87 -3.95
CA GLY A 193 -6.80 15.55 -4.84
C GLY A 193 -7.21 16.71 -5.74
N LEU A 194 -7.27 17.93 -5.20
CA LEU A 194 -7.53 19.15 -6.00
C LEU A 194 -6.41 19.40 -7.01
N LEU A 195 -5.15 19.24 -6.61
CA LEU A 195 -3.99 19.39 -7.50
C LEU A 195 -4.05 18.37 -8.64
N ILE A 196 -4.38 17.11 -8.33
CA ILE A 196 -4.48 16.03 -9.32
C ILE A 196 -5.58 16.31 -10.34
N GLN A 197 -6.74 16.79 -9.89
CA GLN A 197 -7.83 17.15 -10.78
C GLN A 197 -7.40 18.25 -11.76
N ARG A 198 -6.73 19.30 -11.27
CA ARG A 198 -6.22 20.39 -12.12
C ARG A 198 -5.10 19.93 -13.04
N ALA A 199 -4.23 19.04 -12.57
CA ALA A 199 -3.16 18.48 -13.37
C ALA A 199 -3.70 17.56 -14.48
N GLN A 200 -4.75 16.78 -14.23
CA GLN A 200 -5.42 15.98 -15.27
C GLN A 200 -5.94 16.88 -16.40
N THR A 201 -6.71 17.93 -16.05
CA THR A 201 -7.20 18.90 -17.05
C THR A 201 -6.07 19.53 -17.85
N LEU A 202 -4.99 19.94 -17.18
CA LEU A 202 -3.83 20.54 -17.87
C LEU A 202 -3.14 19.55 -18.82
N LEU A 203 -3.05 18.27 -18.45
CA LEU A 203 -2.44 17.24 -19.30
C LEU A 203 -3.34 16.85 -20.49
N ASP A 204 -4.65 16.86 -20.32
CA ASP A 204 -5.60 16.46 -21.36
C ASP A 204 -5.89 17.58 -22.37
N GLU A 205 -6.09 18.80 -21.86
CA GLU A 205 -6.60 19.93 -22.64
C GLU A 205 -5.51 20.97 -22.94
N GLY A 206 -4.36 20.88 -22.27
CA GLY A 206 -3.37 21.96 -22.24
C GLY A 206 -3.87 23.17 -21.44
N GLY A 207 -3.13 24.27 -21.51
CA GLY A 207 -3.51 25.52 -20.86
C GLY A 207 -2.37 26.52 -20.83
N ASP A 208 -2.69 27.77 -20.49
CA ASP A 208 -1.72 28.86 -20.40
C ASP A 208 -0.80 28.76 -19.16
N VAL A 209 -1.16 27.89 -18.20
CA VAL A 209 -0.42 27.67 -16.96
C VAL A 209 0.41 26.39 -17.09
N SER A 210 1.72 26.50 -16.89
CA SER A 210 2.61 25.33 -16.83
C SER A 210 2.39 24.47 -15.58
N MET A 211 2.79 23.19 -15.63
CA MET A 211 2.76 22.31 -14.45
C MET A 211 3.57 22.89 -13.28
N GLN A 212 4.66 23.58 -13.57
CA GLN A 212 5.46 24.28 -12.57
C GLN A 212 4.66 25.37 -11.85
N GLN A 213 4.01 26.26 -12.60
CA GLN A 213 3.19 27.32 -12.01
C GLN A 213 2.03 26.75 -11.19
N LEU A 214 1.39 25.68 -11.68
CA LEU A 214 0.30 25.01 -10.96
C LEU A 214 0.79 24.41 -9.64
N THR A 215 1.92 23.70 -9.65
CA THR A 215 2.47 23.05 -8.46
C THR A 215 2.97 24.07 -7.43
N GLU A 216 3.67 25.11 -7.87
CA GLU A 216 4.10 26.23 -7.01
C GLU A 216 2.91 26.94 -6.35
N LEU A 217 1.84 27.21 -7.10
CA LEU A 217 0.61 27.79 -6.57
C LEU A 217 0.04 26.96 -5.41
N PHE A 218 -0.07 25.64 -5.58
CA PHE A 218 -0.62 24.76 -4.54
C PHE A 218 0.26 24.71 -3.29
N VAL A 219 1.58 24.73 -3.45
CA VAL A 219 2.51 24.79 -2.31
C VAL A 219 2.36 26.12 -1.56
N ASN A 220 2.31 27.24 -2.28
CA ASN A 220 2.16 28.58 -1.68
C ASN A 220 0.83 28.72 -0.94
N LEU A 221 -0.30 28.37 -1.57
CA LEU A 221 -1.63 28.40 -0.93
C LEU A 221 -1.70 27.51 0.31
N THR A 222 -0.97 26.40 0.32
CA THR A 222 -0.88 25.52 1.49
C THR A 222 -0.08 26.17 2.62
N GLY A 223 1.06 26.80 2.30
CA GLY A 223 1.90 27.53 3.26
C GLY A 223 1.21 28.75 3.86
N GLU A 224 0.44 29.48 3.06
CA GLU A 224 -0.34 30.66 3.46
C GLU A 224 -1.60 30.30 4.28
N GLY A 225 -1.96 29.01 4.36
CA GLY A 225 -3.13 28.56 5.12
C GLY A 225 -4.47 28.74 4.38
N TYR A 226 -4.45 29.15 3.11
CA TYR A 226 -5.64 29.41 2.30
C TYR A 226 -6.67 28.26 2.36
N PHE A 227 -6.23 27.01 2.16
CA PHE A 227 -7.14 25.86 2.16
C PHE A 227 -7.81 25.62 3.52
N ASN A 228 -7.14 25.93 4.63
CA ASN A 228 -7.74 25.81 5.96
C ASN A 228 -8.80 26.88 6.18
N GLU A 229 -8.55 28.12 5.75
CA GLU A 229 -9.52 29.21 5.82
C GLU A 229 -10.76 28.90 4.98
N GLN A 230 -10.57 28.43 3.74
CA GLN A 230 -11.66 28.01 2.88
C GLN A 230 -12.48 26.86 3.50
N ALA A 231 -11.81 25.87 4.08
CA ALA A 231 -12.51 24.75 4.74
C ALA A 231 -13.30 25.19 5.98
N GLN A 232 -12.79 26.17 6.74
CA GLN A 232 -13.53 26.75 7.87
C GLN A 232 -14.76 27.55 7.39
N ALA A 233 -14.61 28.32 6.31
CA ALA A 233 -15.68 29.13 5.74
C ALA A 233 -16.82 28.29 5.14
N LEU A 234 -16.50 27.16 4.50
CA LEU A 234 -17.48 26.24 3.92
C LEU A 234 -18.29 25.45 4.97
N GLY A 235 -17.83 25.43 6.22
CA GLY A 235 -18.42 24.63 7.30
C GLY A 235 -18.15 23.13 7.15
N LYS A 236 -18.02 22.42 8.28
CA LYS A 236 -17.81 20.96 8.28
C LYS A 236 -19.12 20.22 7.96
N ASN A 237 -19.35 19.96 6.67
CA ASN A 237 -20.43 19.06 6.25
C ASN A 237 -19.86 17.68 5.94
N ASN A 238 -19.78 16.84 6.98
CA ASN A 238 -19.48 15.42 6.79
C ASN A 238 -20.69 14.77 6.12
N ASP A 239 -20.47 13.93 5.10
CA ASP A 239 -21.54 13.12 4.52
C ASP A 239 -21.55 11.72 5.17
N PRO A 240 -22.48 11.44 6.10
CA PRO A 240 -22.54 10.14 6.75
C PRO A 240 -22.82 9.01 5.75
N ALA A 241 -23.43 9.30 4.60
CA ALA A 241 -23.74 8.29 3.59
C ALA A 241 -22.47 7.63 3.04
N LEU A 242 -21.38 8.38 2.93
CA LEU A 242 -20.12 7.87 2.40
C LEU A 242 -19.42 6.92 3.37
N GLY A 243 -19.49 7.20 4.67
CA GLY A 243 -19.03 6.26 5.70
C GLY A 243 -19.87 4.99 5.72
N LEU A 244 -21.17 5.10 5.47
CA LEU A 244 -22.04 3.92 5.34
C LEU A 244 -21.69 3.10 4.09
N VAL A 245 -21.27 3.71 2.99
CA VAL A 245 -20.77 2.99 1.80
C VAL A 245 -19.51 2.20 2.14
N ILE A 246 -18.52 2.83 2.77
CA ILE A 246 -17.28 2.15 3.18
C ILE A 246 -17.60 0.95 4.08
N LEU A 247 -18.47 1.13 5.08
CA LEU A 247 -18.90 0.04 5.96
C LEU A 247 -19.65 -1.06 5.20
N LYS A 248 -20.54 -0.72 4.26
CA LYS A 248 -21.23 -1.71 3.41
C LYS A 248 -20.25 -2.56 2.62
N VAL A 249 -19.24 -1.93 2.02
CA VAL A 249 -18.21 -2.62 1.24
C VAL A 249 -17.40 -3.57 2.13
N LEU A 250 -16.96 -3.10 3.31
CA LEU A 250 -16.28 -3.93 4.30
C LEU A 250 -17.12 -5.13 4.78
N ILE A 251 -18.44 -4.98 4.91
CA ILE A 251 -19.33 -6.08 5.31
C ILE A 251 -19.48 -7.12 4.19
N LYS A 252 -19.59 -6.66 2.93
CA LYS A 252 -19.76 -7.52 1.75
C LYS A 252 -18.51 -8.32 1.41
N GLU A 253 -17.35 -7.92 1.93
CA GLU A 253 -16.09 -8.61 1.67
C GLU A 253 -16.15 -10.09 2.07
N LYS A 254 -15.71 -10.95 1.17
CA LYS A 254 -15.77 -12.41 1.38
C LYS A 254 -14.85 -12.81 2.52
N ARG A 255 -15.44 -13.43 3.55
CA ARG A 255 -14.70 -13.93 4.71
C ARG A 255 -14.04 -15.27 4.38
N GLY A 256 -12.71 -15.25 4.32
CA GLY A 256 -11.85 -16.44 4.28
C GLY A 256 -10.93 -16.50 5.50
N LYS A 257 -10.17 -17.59 5.65
CA LYS A 257 -9.14 -17.70 6.71
C LYS A 257 -7.90 -16.90 6.31
N SER A 258 -7.84 -15.62 6.67
CA SER A 258 -6.66 -14.77 6.45
C SER A 258 -6.50 -13.76 7.58
N ALA A 259 -5.26 -13.36 7.85
CA ALA A 259 -4.96 -12.38 8.89
C ALA A 259 -5.65 -11.01 8.66
N PHE A 260 -5.90 -10.65 7.40
CA PHE A 260 -6.71 -9.48 7.05
C PHE A 260 -8.16 -9.62 7.50
N ASN A 261 -8.77 -10.79 7.27
CA ASN A 261 -10.14 -11.05 7.68
C ASN A 261 -10.31 -11.08 9.20
N ASP A 262 -9.26 -11.45 9.95
CA ASP A 262 -9.25 -11.35 11.41
C ASP A 262 -9.28 -9.89 11.88
N GLU A 263 -8.49 -9.01 11.25
CA GLU A 263 -8.54 -7.56 11.53
C GLU A 263 -9.91 -6.98 11.14
N LEU A 264 -10.45 -7.37 9.98
CA LEU A 264 -11.76 -6.95 9.51
C LEU A 264 -12.87 -7.38 10.49
N GLN A 265 -12.85 -8.64 10.93
CA GLN A 265 -13.81 -9.14 11.91
C GLN A 265 -13.68 -8.39 13.24
N THR A 266 -12.46 -8.13 13.70
CA THR A 266 -12.21 -7.35 14.91
C THR A 266 -12.76 -5.93 14.77
N ALA A 267 -12.57 -5.30 13.62
CA ALA A 267 -13.08 -3.96 13.34
C ALA A 267 -14.62 -3.91 13.32
N LEU A 268 -15.25 -4.86 12.62
CA LEU A 268 -16.71 -4.95 12.57
C LEU A 268 -17.31 -5.20 13.96
N GLN A 269 -16.66 -6.04 14.79
CA GLN A 269 -17.07 -6.24 16.19
C GLN A 269 -16.93 -4.97 17.02
N GLY A 270 -15.84 -4.20 16.87
CA GLY A 270 -15.67 -2.92 17.55
C GLY A 270 -16.72 -1.88 17.16
N LEU A 271 -17.19 -1.95 15.91
CA LEU A 271 -18.27 -1.12 15.40
C LEU A 271 -19.66 -1.66 15.71
N GLU A 272 -19.77 -2.82 16.39
CA GLU A 272 -21.03 -3.52 16.68
C GLU A 272 -21.83 -3.89 15.41
N ILE A 273 -21.11 -4.15 14.32
CA ILE A 273 -21.68 -4.56 13.04
C ILE A 273 -21.70 -6.09 12.98
N THR A 274 -22.90 -6.64 12.79
CA THR A 274 -23.14 -8.06 12.54
C THR A 274 -23.82 -8.25 11.20
N ASN A 275 -23.93 -9.49 10.71
CA ASN A 275 -24.60 -9.80 9.45
C ASN A 275 -26.09 -9.39 9.42
N LYS A 276 -26.71 -9.15 10.58
CA LYS A 276 -28.11 -8.73 10.73
C LYS A 276 -28.26 -7.24 11.05
N THR A 277 -27.17 -6.51 11.19
CA THR A 277 -27.20 -5.10 11.61
C THR A 277 -27.57 -4.20 10.43
N SER A 278 -28.63 -3.39 10.59
CA SER A 278 -28.91 -2.30 9.65
C SER A 278 -27.91 -1.16 9.88
N LEU A 279 -27.15 -0.81 8.85
CA LEU A 279 -26.17 0.28 8.93
C LEU A 279 -26.87 1.64 9.00
N GLY A 280 -26.67 2.35 10.10
CA GLY A 280 -27.15 3.72 10.30
C GLY A 280 -26.08 4.66 10.91
N SER A 281 -26.49 5.91 11.12
CA SER A 281 -25.63 7.01 11.63
C SER A 281 -24.92 6.71 12.95
N GLN A 282 -25.44 5.80 13.77
CA GLN A 282 -24.80 5.31 14.99
C GLN A 282 -23.40 4.71 14.74
N HIS A 283 -23.18 4.03 13.61
CA HIS A 283 -21.88 3.44 13.28
C HIS A 283 -20.88 4.52 12.87
N ILE A 284 -21.36 5.59 12.20
CA ILE A 284 -20.54 6.75 11.86
C ILE A 284 -20.12 7.49 13.13
N LYS A 285 -21.04 7.66 14.08
CA LYS A 285 -20.70 8.23 15.41
C LYS A 285 -19.65 7.40 16.15
N LYS A 286 -19.72 6.06 16.07
CA LYS A 286 -18.68 5.18 16.63
C LYS A 286 -17.32 5.38 15.96
N LEU A 287 -17.27 5.48 14.63
CA LEU A 287 -16.03 5.79 13.90
C LEU A 287 -15.43 7.13 14.32
N GLN A 288 -16.26 8.17 14.42
CA GLN A 288 -15.85 9.50 14.87
C GLN A 288 -15.34 9.47 16.32
N GLU A 289 -16.01 8.73 17.21
CA GLU A 289 -15.55 8.52 18.58
C GLU A 289 -14.19 7.81 18.60
N ALA A 290 -14.04 6.71 17.84
CA ALA A 290 -12.81 5.96 17.74
C ALA A 290 -11.64 6.84 17.28
N ARG A 291 -11.91 7.66 16.26
CA ARG A 291 -10.94 8.60 15.72
C ARG A 291 -10.51 9.62 16.77
N LYS A 292 -11.47 10.27 17.43
CA LYS A 292 -11.20 11.25 18.48
C LYS A 292 -10.44 10.64 19.67
N ARG A 293 -10.81 9.42 20.07
CA ARG A 293 -10.31 8.77 21.30
C ARG A 293 -8.99 8.04 21.11
N TYR A 294 -8.76 7.44 19.95
CA TYR A 294 -7.62 6.54 19.72
C TYR A 294 -6.71 7.00 18.58
N LEU A 295 -7.26 7.33 17.40
CA LEU A 295 -6.43 7.66 16.24
C LEU A 295 -5.80 9.05 16.34
N ASN A 296 -6.58 10.11 16.59
CA ASN A 296 -6.09 11.50 16.66
C ASN A 296 -4.98 11.68 17.71
N PRO A 297 -5.06 11.10 18.93
CA PRO A 297 -3.96 11.19 19.89
C PRO A 297 -2.67 10.52 19.39
N LEU A 298 -2.80 9.44 18.62
CA LEU A 298 -1.66 8.72 18.05
C LEU A 298 -1.05 9.51 16.90
N GLU A 299 -1.86 10.03 15.98
CA GLU A 299 -1.44 10.91 14.88
C GLU A 299 -0.79 12.19 15.40
N LYS A 300 -1.29 12.78 16.50
CA LYS A 300 -0.64 13.95 17.10
C LYS A 300 0.78 13.65 17.59
N LYS A 301 1.05 12.41 18.03
CA LYS A 301 2.39 11.96 18.42
C LYS A 301 3.22 11.45 17.24
N GLN A 302 2.56 11.02 16.17
CA GLN A 302 3.14 10.22 15.07
C GLN A 302 2.49 10.60 13.74
N GLY A 303 2.48 11.90 13.40
CA GLY A 303 1.79 12.41 12.20
C GLY A 303 2.34 11.84 10.89
N HIS A 304 3.52 11.22 10.94
CA HIS A 304 4.17 10.54 9.84
C HIS A 304 3.63 9.15 9.54
N ALA A 305 2.99 8.45 10.48
CA ALA A 305 2.76 7.00 10.34
C ALA A 305 1.87 6.64 9.13
N LEU A 306 0.67 7.22 9.02
CA LEU A 306 -0.20 7.01 7.87
C LEU A 306 0.28 7.76 6.63
N GLU A 307 0.92 8.92 6.80
CA GLU A 307 1.56 9.69 5.72
C GLU A 307 2.61 8.82 4.99
N ASN A 308 3.49 8.18 5.74
CA ASN A 308 4.56 7.32 5.22
C ASN A 308 4.00 6.16 4.39
N LEU A 309 2.87 5.57 4.80
CA LEU A 309 2.18 4.55 4.00
C LEU A 309 1.67 5.13 2.67
N VAL A 310 1.01 6.28 2.69
CA VAL A 310 0.50 6.93 1.47
C VAL A 310 1.64 7.30 0.53
N VAL A 311 2.69 7.95 1.03
CA VAL A 311 3.88 8.32 0.24
C VAL A 311 4.56 7.07 -0.31
N ASN A 312 4.65 5.99 0.47
CA ASN A 312 5.18 4.72 -0.02
C ASN A 312 4.33 4.16 -1.17
N TRP A 313 3.00 4.26 -1.12
CA TRP A 313 2.16 3.84 -2.23
C TRP A 313 2.40 4.67 -3.49
N LEU A 314 2.63 5.99 -3.37
CA LEU A 314 2.97 6.84 -4.53
C LEU A 314 4.27 6.38 -5.18
N LEU A 315 5.32 6.22 -4.39
CA LEU A 315 6.65 5.82 -4.86
C LEU A 315 6.64 4.40 -5.42
N ARG A 316 6.06 3.44 -4.69
CA ARG A 316 5.99 2.04 -5.11
C ARG A 316 5.20 1.91 -6.41
N ASP A 317 4.11 2.64 -6.57
CA ASP A 317 3.26 2.55 -7.76
C ASP A 317 3.73 3.50 -8.89
N LEU A 318 4.78 4.30 -8.66
CA LEU A 318 5.23 5.41 -9.53
C LEU A 318 4.05 6.31 -9.95
N PHE A 319 3.10 6.56 -9.05
CA PHE A 319 2.01 7.49 -9.30
C PHE A 319 2.53 8.92 -9.13
N PRO A 320 2.23 9.87 -10.05
CA PRO A 320 1.29 9.79 -11.17
C PRO A 320 1.93 9.44 -12.52
N ILE A 321 3.22 9.11 -12.55
CA ILE A 321 3.99 8.86 -13.78
C ILE A 321 3.38 7.71 -14.59
N GLN A 322 3.15 6.56 -13.95
CA GLN A 322 2.70 5.33 -14.63
C GLN A 322 1.16 5.20 -14.73
N LYS A 323 0.40 6.29 -14.51
CA LYS A 323 -1.07 6.27 -14.58
C LYS A 323 -1.60 7.21 -15.64
N GLN A 324 -2.35 6.67 -16.60
CA GLN A 324 -2.98 7.46 -17.65
C GLN A 324 -4.05 8.40 -17.06
N ASN A 325 -5.06 7.83 -16.39
CA ASN A 325 -6.04 8.59 -15.63
C ASN A 325 -5.53 8.83 -14.19
N LEU A 326 -5.20 10.08 -13.91
CA LEU A 326 -4.71 10.54 -12.61
C LEU A 326 -5.79 10.53 -11.54
N ASN A 327 -7.02 10.92 -11.89
CA ASN A 327 -8.16 10.90 -10.96
C ASN A 327 -8.46 9.48 -10.50
N ASP A 328 -8.45 8.51 -11.42
CA ASP A 328 -8.61 7.09 -11.08
C ASP A 328 -7.48 6.62 -10.16
N GLY A 329 -6.22 6.93 -10.51
CA GLY A 329 -5.08 6.54 -9.69
C GLY A 329 -5.15 7.13 -8.28
N TRP A 330 -5.56 8.39 -8.15
CA TRP A 330 -5.77 9.04 -6.86
C TRP A 330 -6.94 8.43 -6.09
N ALA A 331 -8.05 8.11 -6.75
CA ALA A 331 -9.19 7.45 -6.14
C ALA A 331 -8.78 6.09 -5.53
N HIS A 332 -7.88 5.34 -6.18
CA HIS A 332 -7.33 4.10 -5.61
C HIS A 332 -6.52 4.35 -4.33
N ILE A 333 -5.68 5.39 -4.29
CA ILE A 333 -4.90 5.79 -3.11
C ILE A 333 -5.84 6.20 -1.97
N MET A 334 -6.84 7.02 -2.27
CA MET A 334 -7.83 7.48 -1.30
C MET A 334 -8.68 6.35 -0.75
N ALA A 335 -9.15 5.44 -1.60
CA ALA A 335 -9.92 4.28 -1.20
C ALA A 335 -9.10 3.36 -0.27
N ARG A 336 -7.81 3.13 -0.57
CA ARG A 336 -6.90 2.40 0.34
C ARG A 336 -6.77 3.09 1.69
N TYR A 337 -6.53 4.41 1.71
CA TYR A 337 -6.41 5.20 2.94
C TYR A 337 -7.68 5.14 3.79
N LEU A 338 -8.86 5.35 3.19
CA LEU A 338 -10.13 5.35 3.90
C LEU A 338 -10.49 3.98 4.48
N LEU A 339 -10.23 2.89 3.73
CA LEU A 339 -10.43 1.53 4.22
C LEU A 339 -9.50 1.21 5.39
N LEU A 340 -8.21 1.53 5.26
CA LEU A 340 -7.22 1.32 6.33
C LEU A 340 -7.58 2.12 7.58
N ARG A 341 -7.94 3.41 7.43
CA ARG A 341 -8.36 4.25 8.55
C ARG A 341 -9.59 3.70 9.25
N THR A 342 -10.59 3.27 8.49
CA THR A 342 -11.82 2.66 9.03
C THR A 342 -11.51 1.37 9.79
N LEU A 343 -10.63 0.53 9.24
CA LEU A 343 -10.16 -0.69 9.88
C LEU A 343 -9.46 -0.39 11.21
N ILE A 344 -8.53 0.56 11.23
CA ILE A 344 -7.82 1.00 12.43
C ILE A 344 -8.80 1.47 13.52
N CYS A 345 -9.76 2.33 13.17
CA CYS A 345 -10.77 2.83 14.10
C CYS A 345 -11.62 1.69 14.69
N GLY A 346 -12.09 0.77 13.86
CA GLY A 346 -12.88 -0.38 14.33
C GLY A 346 -12.07 -1.29 15.27
N VAL A 347 -10.83 -1.61 14.90
CA VAL A 347 -9.95 -2.43 15.75
C VAL A 347 -9.68 -1.73 17.09
N ALA A 348 -9.42 -0.43 17.06
CA ALA A 348 -9.18 0.37 18.26
C ALA A 348 -10.40 0.39 19.20
N LEU A 349 -11.63 0.48 18.67
CA LEU A 349 -12.85 0.38 19.48
C LEU A 349 -12.94 -0.97 20.19
N LYS A 350 -12.66 -2.05 19.47
CA LYS A 350 -12.73 -3.41 20.02
C LYS A 350 -11.68 -3.62 21.12
N GLN A 351 -10.46 -3.15 20.89
CA GLN A 351 -9.33 -3.32 21.80
C GLN A 351 -9.30 -2.28 22.92
N LYS A 352 -10.07 -1.19 22.79
CA LYS A 352 -10.03 -0.01 23.66
C LYS A 352 -8.62 0.59 23.81
N ASN A 353 -7.79 0.40 22.78
CA ASN A 353 -6.41 0.85 22.72
C ASN A 353 -5.96 0.94 21.26
N LEU A 354 -4.93 1.76 21.01
CA LEU A 354 -4.22 1.80 19.72
C LEU A 354 -2.80 2.30 19.95
N ASN A 355 -1.80 1.51 19.53
CA ASN A 355 -0.39 1.91 19.58
C ASN A 355 0.35 1.63 18.25
N LYS A 356 1.64 1.99 18.17
CA LYS A 356 2.51 1.79 16.98
C LYS A 356 2.50 0.35 16.48
N LYS A 357 2.57 -0.63 17.39
CA LYS A 357 2.61 -2.05 17.03
C LYS A 357 1.27 -2.49 16.44
N ASP A 358 0.16 -1.98 16.97
CA ASP A 358 -1.16 -2.22 16.38
C ASP A 358 -1.28 -1.60 15.00
N MET A 359 -0.84 -0.34 14.81
CA MET A 359 -0.84 0.30 13.50
C MET A 359 -0.01 -0.48 12.46
N ALA A 360 1.22 -0.88 12.81
CA ALA A 360 2.06 -1.68 11.94
C ALA A 360 1.41 -3.04 11.61
N ARG A 361 0.81 -3.70 12.62
CA ARG A 361 0.08 -4.97 12.44
C ARG A 361 -1.08 -4.83 11.46
N ILE A 362 -1.93 -3.83 11.69
CA ILE A 362 -3.11 -3.58 10.86
C ILE A 362 -2.66 -3.21 9.44
N ALA A 363 -1.63 -2.36 9.29
CA ALA A 363 -1.11 -1.94 7.99
C ALA A 363 -0.59 -3.12 7.15
N TYR A 364 0.27 -3.99 7.70
CA TYR A 364 0.81 -5.10 6.90
C TYR A 364 -0.24 -6.15 6.56
N ARG A 365 -1.18 -6.42 7.48
CA ARG A 365 -2.30 -7.34 7.23
C ARG A 365 -3.25 -6.77 6.18
N PHE A 366 -3.51 -5.46 6.23
CA PHE A 366 -4.26 -4.74 5.21
C PHE A 366 -3.57 -4.81 3.85
N GLY A 367 -2.30 -4.41 3.74
CA GLY A 367 -1.56 -4.41 2.47
C GLY A 367 -1.51 -5.79 1.81
N ARG A 368 -1.39 -6.85 2.62
CA ARG A 368 -1.45 -8.24 2.15
C ARG A 368 -2.84 -8.66 1.69
N GLY A 369 -3.87 -8.41 2.51
CA GLY A 369 -5.23 -8.87 2.22
C GLY A 369 -5.90 -8.10 1.09
N VAL A 370 -5.74 -6.77 1.07
CA VAL A 370 -6.39 -5.90 0.07
C VAL A 370 -5.92 -6.21 -1.34
N SER A 371 -4.66 -6.64 -1.52
CA SER A 371 -4.09 -6.99 -2.83
C SER A 371 -4.71 -8.25 -3.44
N HIS A 372 -5.36 -9.10 -2.62
CA HIS A 372 -6.03 -10.34 -3.03
C HIS A 372 -7.55 -10.27 -2.82
N SER A 373 -8.07 -9.09 -2.49
CA SER A 373 -9.45 -8.84 -2.14
C SER A 373 -10.12 -7.98 -3.21
N GLN A 374 -11.42 -8.17 -3.41
CA GLN A 374 -12.21 -7.30 -4.28
C GLN A 374 -12.65 -6.02 -3.57
N VAL A 375 -12.42 -5.88 -2.27
CA VAL A 375 -12.88 -4.76 -1.44
C VAL A 375 -12.53 -3.39 -2.02
N LEU A 376 -11.32 -3.24 -2.58
CA LEU A 376 -10.88 -1.97 -3.18
C LEU A 376 -11.65 -1.69 -4.47
N SER A 377 -11.72 -2.66 -5.37
CA SER A 377 -12.49 -2.54 -6.61
C SER A 377 -13.98 -2.33 -6.37
N THR A 378 -14.57 -3.00 -5.37
CA THR A 378 -15.98 -2.84 -5.00
C THR A 378 -16.22 -1.47 -4.40
N LEU A 379 -15.32 -0.96 -3.56
CA LEU A 379 -15.44 0.41 -3.04
C LEU A 379 -15.39 1.41 -4.19
N LEU A 380 -14.43 1.29 -5.10
CA LEU A 380 -14.32 2.17 -6.25
C LEU A 380 -15.59 2.12 -7.12
N LEU A 381 -16.17 0.95 -7.38
CA LEU A 381 -17.43 0.84 -8.13
C LEU A 381 -18.62 1.50 -7.41
N GLU A 382 -18.75 1.32 -6.09
CA GLU A 382 -19.82 1.93 -5.29
C GLU A 382 -19.65 3.46 -5.18
N LEU A 383 -18.41 3.95 -5.24
CA LEU A 383 -18.11 5.38 -5.34
C LEU A 383 -18.34 5.93 -6.75
N ALA A 384 -18.06 5.15 -7.81
CA ALA A 384 -18.26 5.53 -9.21
C ALA A 384 -19.73 5.84 -9.51
N GLY A 385 -20.64 5.05 -8.94
CA GLY A 385 -22.09 5.32 -9.02
C GLY A 385 -22.55 6.60 -8.32
N ARG A 386 -21.64 7.41 -7.75
CA ARG A 386 -21.90 8.66 -7.04
C ARG A 386 -21.13 9.86 -7.61
N ASP A 387 -20.61 9.76 -8.84
CA ASP A 387 -19.65 10.67 -9.50
C ASP A 387 -18.26 10.72 -8.80
N LEU A 388 -17.35 9.86 -9.26
CA LEU A 388 -15.95 9.82 -8.78
C LEU A 388 -15.08 10.99 -9.24
N ASP A 389 -15.54 11.79 -10.20
CA ASP A 389 -14.75 12.81 -10.90
C ASP A 389 -14.40 14.03 -10.02
N ASN A 390 -14.65 13.96 -8.71
CA ASN A 390 -14.58 15.14 -7.87
C ASN A 390 -13.86 14.85 -6.55
N ALA A 391 -12.76 15.58 -6.31
CA ALA A 391 -12.08 15.68 -5.01
C ALA A 391 -13.08 15.98 -3.87
N THR A 392 -14.22 16.58 -4.20
CA THR A 392 -15.36 16.85 -3.31
C THR A 392 -15.97 15.58 -2.68
N VAL A 393 -16.04 14.44 -3.37
CA VAL A 393 -16.59 13.20 -2.79
C VAL A 393 -15.66 12.68 -1.69
N PHE A 394 -14.37 12.57 -1.98
CA PHE A 394 -13.38 12.14 -0.99
C PHE A 394 -13.21 13.16 0.14
N SER A 395 -13.31 14.46 -0.15
CA SER A 395 -13.35 15.54 0.86
C SER A 395 -14.40 15.27 1.95
N LYS A 396 -15.63 14.94 1.55
CA LYS A 396 -16.73 14.60 2.48
C LYS A 396 -16.46 13.33 3.29
N ALA A 397 -15.61 12.43 2.78
CA ALA A 397 -15.21 11.19 3.46
C ALA A 397 -14.09 11.39 4.47
N LEU A 398 -13.26 12.40 4.27
CA LEU A 398 -12.07 12.60 5.08
C LEU A 398 -12.40 12.92 6.55
N ASP A 399 -13.60 13.44 6.83
CA ASP A 399 -14.09 13.67 8.20
C ASP A 399 -14.94 12.54 8.81
N LEU A 400 -15.02 11.38 8.15
CA LEU A 400 -15.64 10.15 8.67
C LEU A 400 -14.85 9.50 9.79
#